data_AF-A0A4Z1CJS9-F1
#
_entry.id   AF-A0A4Z1CJS9-F1
#
_cell.length_a   1.000
_cell.length_b   1.000
_cell.length_c   1.000
_cell.angle_alpha   90.00
_cell.angle_beta   90.00
_cell.angle_gamma   90.00
#
_symmetry.space_group_name_H-M   'P 1'
#
loop_
_entity.id
_entity.type
_entity.pdbx_description
1 polymer ?
#
loop_
_entity_poly.entity_id
_entity_poly.type
_entity_poly.pdbx_seq_one_letter_code
_entity_poly.pdbx_strand_id
1 'polypeptide(L)' 'MDSTMIHVCLQTEGAPTLEGHEVGERWVCSCGDNFVYREGFNRAGYPSLEWWPAPPAPVVPQPRNAKRRLLFGPRKG' A
#
# COMPACT_ATOMS: atom_id res chain seq x y z
N MET A 1 14.50 -14.14 -2.58
CA MET A 1 15.30 -12.98 -3.01
C MET A 1 14.42 -11.77 -2.77
N ASP A 2 14.54 -11.20 -1.57
CA ASP A 2 13.78 -10.03 -1.12
C ASP A 2 14.23 -8.80 -1.90
N SER A 3 13.25 -8.18 -2.55
CA SER A 3 13.46 -7.26 -3.65
C SER A 3 14.00 -5.92 -3.17
N THR A 4 15.22 -5.58 -3.57
CA THR A 4 15.84 -4.24 -3.44
C THR A 4 15.20 -3.20 -4.37
N MET A 5 14.09 -3.53 -5.06
CA MET A 5 13.43 -2.65 -6.04
C MET A 5 13.00 -1.29 -5.45
N ILE A 6 12.70 -1.22 -4.15
CA ILE A 6 12.17 -0.01 -3.49
C ILE A 6 13.10 1.20 -3.63
N HIS A 7 14.41 1.00 -3.48
CA HIS A 7 15.37 2.10 -3.58
C HIS A 7 15.65 2.54 -5.01
N VAL A 8 15.47 1.65 -6.00
CA VAL A 8 15.78 1.96 -7.39
C VAL A 8 14.80 3.00 -7.95
N CYS A 9 13.51 2.90 -7.63
CA CYS A 9 12.51 3.86 -8.08
C CYS A 9 12.78 5.29 -7.60
N LEU A 10 13.23 5.45 -6.34
CA LEU A 10 13.55 6.76 -5.76
C LEU A 10 14.88 7.35 -6.27
N GLN A 11 15.64 6.61 -7.08
CA GLN A 11 16.88 7.08 -7.72
C GLN A 11 16.68 7.51 -9.18
N THR A 12 15.45 7.42 -9.70
CA THR A 12 15.15 7.79 -11.10
C THR A 12 14.99 9.30 -11.27
N GLU A 13 15.22 9.81 -12.49
CA GLU A 13 15.09 11.26 -12.80
C GLU A 13 13.68 11.83 -12.54
N GLY A 14 12.64 10.98 -12.55
CA GLY A 14 11.26 11.36 -12.25
C GLY A 14 10.85 11.15 -10.80
N ALA A 15 11.78 10.77 -9.92
CA ALA A 15 11.50 10.55 -8.52
C ALA A 15 11.24 11.89 -7.80
N PRO A 16 10.30 11.92 -6.84
CA PRO A 16 10.06 13.10 -6.03
C PRO A 16 11.27 13.38 -5.12
N THR A 17 11.51 14.66 -4.85
CA THR A 17 12.53 15.08 -3.89
C THR A 17 12.09 14.80 -2.45
N LEU A 18 13.00 14.94 -1.48
CA LEU A 18 12.65 14.83 -0.06
C LEU A 18 12.02 16.11 0.50
N GLU A 19 12.02 17.20 -0.27
CA GLU A 19 11.56 18.51 0.20
C GLU A 19 10.27 18.94 -0.50
N GLY A 20 9.43 19.71 0.21
CA GLY A 20 8.24 20.34 -0.37
C GLY A 20 6.99 19.46 -0.45
N HIS A 21 7.01 18.29 0.19
CA HIS A 21 5.90 17.34 0.16
C HIS A 21 5.10 17.32 1.47
N GLU A 22 3.79 17.11 1.35
CA GLU A 22 2.91 16.98 2.50
C GLU A 22 2.82 15.52 2.96
N VAL A 23 2.71 15.31 4.28
CA VAL A 23 2.53 13.96 4.83
C VAL A 23 1.23 13.36 4.29
N GLY A 24 1.34 12.19 3.65
CA GLY A 24 0.24 11.50 2.98
C GLY A 24 0.23 11.66 1.46
N GLU A 25 1.09 12.52 0.90
CA GLU A 25 1.26 12.65 -0.54
C GLU A 25 1.68 11.32 -1.17
N ARG A 26 1.16 11.01 -2.35
CA ARG A 26 1.38 9.74 -3.04
C ARG A 26 2.08 9.96 -4.37
N TRP A 27 3.06 9.12 -4.64
CA TRP A 27 3.77 9.08 -5.90
C TRP A 27 3.75 7.65 -6.45
N VAL A 28 3.64 7.54 -7.79
CA VAL A 28 3.64 6.25 -8.49
C VAL A 28 4.84 6.21 -9.41
N CYS A 29 5.72 5.24 -9.17
CA CYS A 29 6.87 4.99 -10.03
C CYS A 29 6.40 4.48 -11.39
N SER A 30 7.19 4.70 -12.46
CA SER A 30 6.86 4.24 -13.81
C SER A 30 6.72 2.71 -13.93
N CYS A 31 7.29 1.94 -12.99
CA CYS A 31 7.09 0.49 -12.89
C CYS A 31 5.72 0.07 -12.30
N GLY A 32 4.93 1.02 -11.78
CA GLY A 32 3.64 0.78 -11.14
C GLY A 32 3.69 0.68 -9.61
N ASP A 33 4.86 0.76 -8.98
CA ASP A 33 4.99 0.78 -7.52
C ASP A 33 4.51 2.11 -6.93
N ASN A 34 3.88 2.03 -5.76
CA ASN A 34 3.28 3.17 -5.09
C ASN A 34 4.10 3.54 -3.86
N PHE A 35 4.31 4.83 -3.66
CA PHE A 35 5.03 5.40 -2.54
C PHE A 35 4.18 6.46 -1.86
N VAL A 36 4.39 6.64 -0.56
CA VAL A 36 3.73 7.65 0.25
C VAL A 36 4.76 8.41 1.05
N TYR A 37 4.68 9.74 1.01
CA TYR A 37 5.51 10.60 1.82
C TYR A 37 4.98 10.59 3.26
N ARG A 38 5.73 10.02 4.19
CA ARG A 38 5.31 9.90 5.58
C ARG A 38 6.48 9.80 6.53
N GLU A 39 6.18 9.93 7.82
CA GLU A 39 7.10 9.55 8.87
C GLU A 39 7.22 8.02 8.95
N GLY A 40 8.46 7.53 9.06
CA GLY A 40 8.78 6.14 9.27
C GLY A 40 10.09 6.00 10.04
N PHE A 41 10.65 4.79 10.10
CA PHE A 41 11.91 4.53 10.78
C PHE A 41 12.96 4.10 9.77
N ASN A 42 14.02 4.89 9.67
CA ASN A 42 15.14 4.56 8.80
C ASN A 42 15.82 3.23 9.24
N ARG A 43 16.77 2.77 8.44
CA ARG A 43 17.49 1.50 8.71
C ARG A 43 18.24 1.47 10.04
N ALA A 44 18.54 2.64 10.61
CA ALA A 44 19.18 2.80 11.92
C ALA A 44 18.16 2.93 13.08
N GLY A 45 16.86 2.86 12.79
CA GLY A 45 15.78 2.90 13.78
C GLY A 45 15.39 4.31 14.23
N TYR A 46 15.85 5.36 13.54
CA TYR A 46 15.47 6.73 13.86
C TYR A 46 14.27 7.19 13.04
N PRO A 47 13.38 8.03 13.61
CA PRO A 47 12.28 8.61 12.86
C PRO A 47 12.83 9.48 11.71
N SER A 48 12.29 9.27 10.51
CA SER A 48 12.63 10.00 9.29
C SER A 48 11.38 10.30 8.47
N LEU A 49 11.34 11.50 7.89
CA LEU A 49 10.32 11.92 6.94
C LEU A 49 10.84 11.63 5.53
N GLU A 50 10.29 10.61 4.88
CA GLU A 50 10.78 10.18 3.55
C GLU A 50 9.68 9.48 2.73
N TRP A 51 10.01 9.15 1.49
CA TRP A 51 9.15 8.36 0.61
C TRP A 51 9.23 6.89 0.98
N TRP A 52 8.15 6.38 1.55
CA TRP A 52 8.04 4.98 1.93
C TRP A 52 7.19 4.21 0.93
N PRO A 53 7.43 2.90 0.72
CA PRO A 53 6.49 2.03 0.03
C PRO A 53 5.08 2.20 0.61
N ALA A 54 4.13 2.49 -0.27
CA ALA A 54 2.73 2.48 0.11
C ALA A 54 2.39 1.05 0.58
N PRO A 55 1.78 0.89 1.77
CA PRO A 55 1.34 -0.43 2.19
C PRO A 55 0.34 -0.93 1.14
N PRO A 56 0.35 -2.25 0.83
CA PRO A 56 -0.63 -2.80 -0.09
C PRO A 56 -2.01 -2.39 0.40
N ALA A 57 -2.84 -1.88 -0.51
CA ALA A 57 -4.18 -1.45 -0.17
C ALA A 57 -4.85 -2.57 0.65
N PRO A 58 -5.50 -2.26 1.78
CA PRO A 58 -6.19 -3.28 2.54
C PRO A 58 -7.15 -3.98 1.59
N VAL A 59 -6.94 -5.28 1.40
CA VAL A 59 -7.86 -6.12 0.64
C VAL A 59 -9.12 -6.16 1.47
N VAL A 60 -9.99 -5.17 1.32
CA VAL A 60 -11.33 -5.23 1.88
C VAL A 60 -11.95 -6.45 1.23
N PRO A 61 -12.27 -7.53 1.99
CA PRO A 61 -12.86 -8.71 1.40
C PRO A 61 -14.16 -8.26 0.73
N GLN A 62 -14.17 -8.28 -0.61
CA GLN A 62 -15.36 -7.96 -1.37
C GLN A 62 -16.44 -8.94 -0.89
N PRO A 63 -17.59 -8.45 -0.38
CA PRO A 63 -18.65 -9.35 0.06
C PRO A 63 -19.06 -10.15 -1.16
N ARG A 64 -18.65 -11.43 -1.21
CA ARG A 64 -19.13 -12.39 -2.20
C ARG A 64 -20.64 -12.38 -2.04
N ASN A 65 -21.33 -11.81 -3.03
CA ASN A 65 -22.78 -11.84 -3.15
C ASN A 65 -23.28 -13.22 -2.72
N ALA A 66 -23.78 -13.31 -1.50
CA ALA A 66 -24.26 -14.55 -0.91
C ALA A 66 -25.64 -14.84 -1.50
N LYS A 67 -25.69 -15.13 -2.81
CA LYS A 67 -26.79 -15.90 -3.40
C LYS A 67 -26.66 -17.36 -2.98
N ARG A 68 -26.56 -17.63 -1.67
CA ARG A 68 -26.84 -18.96 -1.12
C ARG A 68 -28.34 -18.95 -0.81
N ARG A 69 -29.09 -19.51 -1.77
CA ARG A 69 -30.45 -20.04 -1.56
C ARG A 69 -30.54 -20.60 -0.15
N LEU A 70 -31.49 -20.07 0.61
CA LEU A 70 -31.96 -20.61 1.88
C LEU A 70 -32.17 -22.13 1.74
N LEU A 71 -31.25 -22.92 2.28
CA LEU A 71 -31.35 -24.39 2.36
C LEU A 71 -32.12 -24.85 3.61
N PHE A 72 -32.72 -23.93 4.35
CA PHE A 72 -33.58 -24.26 5.49
C PHE A 72 -35.04 -24.22 5.02
N GLY A 73 -35.49 -25.32 4.42
CA GLY A 73 -36.92 -25.63 4.36
C GLY A 73 -37.47 -25.88 5.77
N PRO A 74 -38.77 -25.66 6.00
CA PRO A 74 -39.37 -25.79 7.33
C PRO A 74 -39.35 -27.27 7.76
N ARG A 75 -38.70 -27.58 8.89
CA ARG A 75 -38.87 -28.88 9.55
C ARG A 75 -40.29 -28.92 10.12
N LYS A 76 -41.16 -29.76 9.57
CA LYS A 76 -42.41 -30.15 10.21
C LYS A 76 -42.08 -31.02 11.43
N GLY A 77 -42.56 -30.60 12.60
CA GLY A 77 -42.85 -31.47 13.74
C GLY A 77 -44.31 -31.89 13.73
#